data_AF-A0A022Q1K7-F1
#
_entry.id   AF-A0A022Q1K7-F1
#
_cell.length_a   1.000
_cell.length_b   1.000
_cell.length_c   1.000
_cell.angle_alpha   90.00
_cell.angle_beta   90.00
_cell.angle_gamma   90.00
#
_symmetry.space_group_name_H-M   'P 1'
#
loop_
_entity.id
_entity.type
_entity.pdbx_description
1 polymer ?
#
loop_
_entity_poly.entity_id
_entity_poly.type
_entity_poly.pdbx_seq_one_letter_code
_entity_poly.pdbx_strand_id
1 'polypeptide(L)'
;MRKRPAPPTEEEEFYDRRVILDWRANWKRPDLSGSCLSQSQNIGHCNLLYNMHAEVTGFDSLEIDYVVGDGRNEFLQSFSGLAAIIRIFGVTKEGHSVCCLVHGFEPYFYANCPLGMGPDDITRVHQILEGKMKETNNNYKAPKCIRRIELVQKRSIMHYQQETSHPFLKIVVALPTMVASCRGILDRGIQIDGLGMKSFMTYESNINFSLCFMIDCNIVGGNWIKVPRGKYNKISRSLSNCQLEFYCLFSDLISHAPEGEFSTMAPFRILSFDIEYAGRKV
;
A
#
# COMPACT_ATOMS: atom_id res chain seq x y z
N MET A 1 21.20 -41.61 -34.58
CA MET A 1 19.80 -41.12 -34.46
C MET A 1 19.22 -41.61 -33.15
N ARG A 2 19.09 -40.76 -32.12
CA ARG A 2 18.31 -41.09 -30.92
C ARG A 2 16.84 -40.75 -31.22
N LYS A 3 15.96 -41.75 -31.19
CA LYS A 3 14.51 -41.57 -31.39
C LYS A 3 13.97 -40.62 -30.30
N ARG A 4 13.04 -39.74 -30.66
CA ARG A 4 12.29 -38.95 -29.67
C ARG A 4 11.56 -39.91 -28.74
N PRO A 5 11.50 -39.65 -27.42
CA PRO A 5 10.62 -40.41 -26.54
C PRO A 5 9.18 -40.29 -27.04
N ALA A 6 8.44 -41.40 -26.97
CA ALA A 6 7.03 -41.39 -27.30
C ALA A 6 6.28 -40.45 -26.32
N PRO A 7 5.21 -39.78 -26.77
CA PRO A 7 4.34 -39.05 -25.85
C PRO A 7 3.80 -40.01 -24.77
N PRO A 8 3.62 -39.53 -23.54
CA PRO A 8 3.08 -40.34 -22.45
C PRO A 8 1.72 -40.91 -22.83
N THR A 9 1.46 -42.13 -22.38
CA THR A 9 0.16 -42.79 -22.55
C THR A 9 -0.89 -42.13 -21.65
N GLU A 10 -2.18 -42.24 -21.99
CA GLU A 10 -3.27 -41.65 -21.20
C GLU A 10 -3.29 -42.15 -19.74
N GLU A 11 -2.83 -43.37 -19.49
CA GLU A 11 -2.67 -43.93 -18.14
C GLU A 11 -1.51 -43.29 -17.36
N GLU A 12 -0.39 -42.99 -18.03
CA GLU A 12 0.74 -42.27 -17.45
C GLU A 12 0.37 -40.81 -17.13
N GLU A 13 -0.34 -40.12 -18.02
CA GLU A 13 -0.86 -38.76 -17.75
C GLU A 13 -1.85 -38.74 -16.57
N PHE A 14 -2.70 -39.76 -16.44
CA PHE A 14 -3.66 -39.87 -15.35
C PHE A 14 -3.01 -40.21 -14.00
N TYR A 15 -2.00 -41.08 -14.01
CA TYR A 15 -1.19 -41.37 -12.82
C TYR A 15 -0.45 -40.12 -12.35
N ASP A 16 0.17 -39.39 -13.27
CA ASP A 16 0.91 -38.15 -12.97
C ASP A 16 -0.03 -37.05 -12.43
N ARG A 17 -1.25 -36.92 -12.99
CA ARG A 17 -2.28 -36.02 -12.42
C ARG A 17 -2.69 -36.39 -10.99
N ARG A 18 -2.84 -37.68 -10.67
CA ARG A 18 -3.18 -38.10 -9.30
C ARG A 18 -2.03 -37.86 -8.32
N VAL A 19 -0.80 -38.13 -8.72
CA VAL A 19 0.41 -37.82 -7.94
C VAL A 19 0.53 -36.31 -7.70
N ILE A 20 0.28 -35.48 -8.72
CA ILE A 20 0.27 -34.02 -8.58
C ILE A 20 -0.84 -33.54 -7.66
N LEU A 21 -2.04 -34.15 -7.71
CA LEU A 21 -3.16 -33.78 -6.84
C LEU A 21 -2.89 -34.15 -5.38
N ASP A 22 -2.34 -35.34 -5.13
CA ASP A 22 -1.97 -35.81 -3.79
C ASP A 22 -0.79 -34.99 -3.22
N TRP A 23 0.21 -34.70 -4.05
CA TRP A 23 1.27 -33.75 -3.72
C TRP A 23 0.70 -32.36 -3.42
N ARG A 24 -0.21 -31.82 -4.25
CA ARG A 24 -0.87 -30.54 -3.98
C ARG A 24 -1.68 -30.54 -2.67
N ALA A 25 -2.28 -31.65 -2.29
CA ALA A 25 -2.99 -31.76 -1.01
C ALA A 25 -2.05 -31.64 0.18
N ASN A 26 -0.86 -32.24 0.10
CA ASN A 26 0.17 -32.20 1.14
C ASN A 26 0.87 -30.83 1.27
N TRP A 27 0.90 -30.03 0.20
CA TRP A 27 1.64 -28.77 0.15
C TRP A 27 0.77 -27.50 0.18
N LYS A 28 -0.56 -27.61 0.28
CA LYS A 28 -1.43 -26.44 0.51
C LYS A 28 -1.29 -25.90 1.93
N ARG A 29 -1.57 -24.61 2.13
CA ARG A 29 -1.64 -24.02 3.49
C ARG A 29 -2.84 -24.63 4.24
N PRO A 30 -2.81 -24.68 5.58
CA PRO A 30 -3.95 -25.15 6.36
C PRO A 30 -5.22 -24.41 5.97
N ASP A 31 -6.33 -25.12 5.82
CA ASP A 31 -7.62 -24.50 5.54
C ASP A 31 -8.04 -23.61 6.72
N LEU A 32 -8.77 -22.54 6.39
CA LEU A 32 -9.32 -21.66 7.41
C LEU A 32 -10.39 -22.43 8.20
N SER A 33 -10.35 -22.34 9.53
CA SER A 33 -11.37 -23.00 10.36
C SER A 33 -12.76 -22.43 10.07
N GLY A 34 -13.82 -23.24 10.24
CA GLY A 34 -15.21 -22.83 9.97
C GLY A 34 -15.69 -21.59 10.76
N SER A 35 -15.02 -21.26 11.87
CA SER A 35 -15.25 -20.03 12.64
C SER A 35 -14.80 -18.74 11.92
N CYS A 36 -13.89 -18.88 10.95
CA CYS A 36 -13.39 -17.80 10.09
C CYS A 36 -14.23 -17.64 8.80
N LEU A 37 -14.97 -18.68 8.41
CA LEU A 37 -15.57 -18.82 7.08
C LEU A 37 -17.11 -18.80 7.03
N SER A 38 -17.84 -18.57 8.13
CA SER A 38 -19.30 -18.77 8.16
C SER A 38 -20.01 -18.09 6.97
N GLN A 39 -20.43 -18.91 6.00
CA GLN A 39 -21.15 -18.51 4.80
C GLN A 39 -22.59 -18.97 4.90
N SER A 40 -23.48 -18.04 4.55
CA SER A 40 -24.91 -18.20 4.36
C SER A 40 -25.29 -19.35 3.44
N GLN A 41 -26.24 -20.18 3.87
CA GLN A 41 -27.20 -20.81 2.97
C GLN A 41 -28.62 -20.48 3.42
N ASN A 42 -29.43 -20.11 2.42
CA ASN A 42 -30.88 -19.95 2.39
C ASN A 42 -31.52 -18.59 2.75
N ILE A 43 -32.07 -18.00 1.67
CA ILE A 43 -33.38 -17.35 1.53
C ILE A 43 -33.56 -15.97 2.17
N GLY A 44 -33.76 -15.00 1.27
CA GLY A 44 -34.74 -13.91 1.40
C GLY A 44 -34.45 -12.84 2.43
N HIS A 45 -34.17 -11.63 1.96
CA HIS A 45 -34.32 -10.38 2.72
C HIS A 45 -33.66 -10.36 4.11
N CYS A 46 -32.42 -9.88 4.20
CA CYS A 46 -31.92 -9.36 5.47
C CYS A 46 -30.69 -8.47 5.30
N ASN A 47 -30.82 -7.23 5.79
CA ASN A 47 -29.70 -6.46 6.35
C ASN A 47 -29.00 -7.34 7.38
N LEU A 48 -27.78 -7.81 7.10
CA LEU A 48 -27.01 -8.63 8.04
C LEU A 48 -25.61 -8.07 8.21
N LEU A 49 -25.43 -7.42 9.37
CA LEU A 49 -24.15 -7.25 10.05
C LEU A 49 -23.48 -8.62 10.15
N TYR A 50 -22.37 -8.79 9.43
CA TYR A 50 -21.54 -9.97 9.51
C TYR A 50 -20.68 -9.91 10.76
N ASN A 51 -20.79 -10.97 11.56
CA ASN A 51 -19.98 -11.18 12.75
C ASN A 51 -18.79 -12.06 12.35
N MET A 52 -17.68 -11.44 11.94
CA MET A 52 -16.38 -12.14 11.88
C MET A 52 -15.97 -12.48 13.31
N HIS A 53 -16.23 -13.72 13.72
CA HIS A 53 -15.83 -14.25 15.03
C HIS A 53 -14.40 -14.78 15.06
N ALA A 54 -13.74 -14.93 13.91
CA ALA A 54 -12.31 -15.20 13.88
C ALA A 54 -11.53 -13.90 14.02
N GLU A 55 -10.94 -13.74 15.19
CA GLU A 55 -9.83 -12.86 15.46
C GLU A 55 -8.76 -13.08 14.37
N VAL A 56 -8.53 -12.11 13.47
CA VAL A 56 -7.26 -12.07 12.74
C VAL A 56 -6.24 -11.67 13.81
N THR A 57 -5.68 -12.69 14.47
CA THR A 57 -4.72 -12.65 15.59
C THR A 57 -3.35 -12.15 15.11
N GLY A 58 -3.33 -10.98 14.47
CA GLY A 58 -2.14 -10.39 13.89
C GLY A 58 -1.53 -11.23 12.75
N PHE A 59 -0.72 -10.58 11.94
CA PHE A 59 0.10 -11.26 10.93
C PHE A 59 1.47 -10.60 10.86
N ASP A 60 2.49 -11.40 10.59
CA ASP A 60 3.87 -10.95 10.38
C ASP A 60 4.00 -10.45 8.94
N SER A 61 4.31 -9.16 8.77
CA SER A 61 4.39 -8.49 7.48
C SER A 61 5.67 -8.89 6.73
N LEU A 62 5.52 -9.40 5.52
CA LEU A 62 6.63 -9.81 4.66
C LEU A 62 6.96 -8.77 3.60
N GLU A 63 5.93 -8.22 2.96
CA GLU A 63 6.08 -7.30 1.83
C GLU A 63 5.02 -6.21 1.87
N ILE A 64 5.44 -4.97 1.59
CA ILE A 64 4.57 -3.80 1.52
C ILE A 64 4.78 -3.13 0.18
N ASP A 65 3.73 -3.01 -0.60
CA ASP A 65 3.71 -2.25 -1.85
C ASP A 65 2.48 -1.36 -1.94
N TYR A 66 2.28 -0.68 -3.07
CA TYR A 66 1.05 0.04 -3.33
C TYR A 66 0.56 -0.22 -4.75
N VAL A 67 -0.76 -0.10 -4.91
CA VAL A 67 -1.44 -0.10 -6.20
C VAL A 67 -2.28 1.17 -6.33
N VAL A 68 -2.50 1.61 -7.56
CA VAL A 68 -3.45 2.69 -7.83
C VAL A 68 -4.80 2.07 -8.18
N GLY A 69 -5.82 2.37 -7.40
CA GLY A 69 -7.17 1.84 -7.56
C GLY A 69 -8.24 2.90 -7.33
N ASP A 70 -9.51 2.51 -7.41
CA ASP A 70 -10.61 3.39 -7.02
C ASP A 70 -10.52 3.67 -5.51
N GLY A 71 -10.50 4.96 -5.15
CA GLY A 71 -10.49 5.41 -3.77
C GLY A 71 -11.84 5.24 -3.07
N ARG A 72 -12.92 4.98 -3.83
CA ARG A 72 -14.23 4.66 -3.28
C ARG A 72 -14.19 3.33 -2.56
N ASN A 73 -14.38 3.41 -1.25
CA ASN A 73 -14.58 2.26 -0.41
C ASN A 73 -15.83 2.51 0.45
N GLU A 74 -16.51 1.47 0.90
CA GLU A 74 -17.70 1.56 1.77
C GLU A 74 -17.41 2.40 3.04
N PHE A 75 -16.16 2.41 3.53
CA PHE A 75 -15.70 3.27 4.63
C PHE A 75 -15.40 4.72 4.24
N LEU A 76 -15.13 5.00 2.96
CA LEU A 76 -14.61 6.28 2.46
C LEU A 76 -15.58 6.85 1.42
N GLN A 77 -16.77 7.22 1.87
CA GLN A 77 -17.79 7.86 1.03
C GLN A 77 -17.34 9.22 0.44
N SER A 78 -16.27 9.81 0.98
CA SER A 78 -15.78 11.16 0.66
C SER A 78 -14.64 11.22 -0.36
N PHE A 79 -13.96 10.12 -0.67
CA PHE A 79 -12.83 10.12 -1.60
C PHE A 79 -13.29 9.79 -3.03
N SER A 80 -13.51 10.82 -3.85
CA SER A 80 -13.78 10.64 -5.28
C SER A 80 -12.49 10.55 -6.10
N GLY A 81 -12.35 9.50 -6.90
CA GLY A 81 -11.27 9.32 -7.89
C GLY A 81 -10.22 8.30 -7.49
N LEU A 82 -9.15 8.22 -8.28
CA LEU A 82 -8.04 7.30 -8.00
C LEU A 82 -7.31 7.64 -6.69
N ALA A 83 -6.91 6.60 -5.97
CA ALA A 83 -6.10 6.69 -4.77
C ALA A 83 -5.01 5.61 -4.80
N ALA A 84 -3.93 5.87 -4.05
CA ALA A 84 -2.94 4.83 -3.76
C ALA A 84 -3.44 3.99 -2.59
N ILE A 85 -3.48 2.68 -2.79
CA ILE A 85 -3.89 1.69 -1.81
C ILE A 85 -2.63 0.89 -1.46
N ILE A 86 -2.25 0.91 -0.20
CA ILE A 86 -1.11 0.11 0.28
C ILE A 86 -1.56 -1.34 0.39
N ARG A 87 -0.75 -2.29 -0.07
CA ARG A 87 -0.97 -3.71 0.18
C ARG A 87 0.09 -4.22 1.13
N ILE A 88 -0.34 -4.93 2.16
CA ILE A 88 0.53 -5.58 3.10
C ILE A 88 0.30 -7.09 2.97
N PHE A 89 1.35 -7.80 2.57
CA PHE A 89 1.38 -9.25 2.52
C PHE A 89 2.02 -9.80 3.78
N GLY A 90 1.47 -10.89 4.29
CA GLY A 90 2.00 -11.51 5.50
C GLY A 90 1.44 -12.88 5.79
N VAL A 91 1.80 -13.39 6.96
CA VAL A 91 1.41 -14.73 7.42
C VAL A 91 0.94 -14.66 8.88
N THR A 92 -0.19 -15.28 9.19
CA THR A 92 -0.68 -15.37 10.59
C THR A 92 0.15 -16.38 11.39
N LYS A 93 -0.01 -16.41 12.73
CA LYS A 93 0.66 -17.40 13.60
C LYS A 93 0.33 -18.85 13.20
N GLU A 94 -0.87 -19.08 12.67
CA GLU A 94 -1.38 -20.38 12.22
C GLU A 94 -0.93 -20.74 10.79
N GLY A 95 -0.20 -19.84 10.12
CA GLY A 95 0.34 -20.08 8.78
C GLY A 95 -0.61 -19.76 7.63
N HIS A 96 -1.65 -18.94 7.86
CA HIS A 96 -2.54 -18.47 6.79
C HIS A 96 -1.91 -17.29 6.05
N SER A 97 -1.98 -17.29 4.71
CA SER A 97 -1.52 -16.16 3.92
C SER A 97 -2.53 -15.01 3.95
N VAL A 98 -2.02 -13.79 4.15
CA VAL A 98 -2.81 -12.56 4.29
C VAL A 98 -2.45 -11.56 3.20
N CYS A 99 -3.46 -10.90 2.64
CA CYS A 99 -3.34 -9.69 1.85
C CYS A 99 -4.26 -8.63 2.46
N CYS A 100 -3.67 -7.63 3.10
CA CYS A 100 -4.38 -6.51 3.71
C CYS A 100 -4.27 -5.28 2.81
N LEU A 101 -5.41 -4.76 2.35
CA LEU A 101 -5.49 -3.53 1.57
C LEU A 101 -5.78 -2.34 2.50
N VAL A 102 -4.83 -1.42 2.57
CA VAL A 102 -4.87 -0.30 3.49
C VAL A 102 -5.20 0.98 2.72
N HIS A 103 -6.32 1.59 3.09
CA HIS A 103 -6.85 2.81 2.47
C HIS A 103 -6.64 4.05 3.34
N GLY A 104 -6.73 5.22 2.71
CA GLY A 104 -6.77 6.52 3.40
C GLY A 104 -5.40 7.15 3.69
N PHE A 105 -4.30 6.48 3.37
CA PHE A 105 -2.97 7.08 3.44
C PHE A 105 -2.68 7.89 2.17
N GLU A 106 -2.35 9.17 2.32
CA GLU A 106 -2.16 10.10 1.20
C GLU A 106 -0.69 10.49 1.05
N PRO A 107 -0.14 10.53 -0.18
CA PRO A 107 1.23 10.94 -0.41
C PRO A 107 1.42 12.43 -0.14
N TYR A 108 2.51 12.78 0.54
CA TYR A 108 2.85 14.16 0.85
C TYR A 108 4.37 14.36 0.81
N PHE A 109 4.75 15.63 0.77
CA PHE A 109 6.12 16.07 0.99
C PHE A 109 6.10 17.49 1.59
N TYR A 110 7.27 18.01 1.97
CA TYR A 110 7.38 19.34 2.56
C TYR A 110 8.13 20.30 1.64
N ALA A 111 7.82 21.59 1.75
CA ALA A 111 8.57 22.67 1.15
C ALA A 111 8.79 23.79 2.17
N ASN A 112 9.88 24.55 2.07
CA ASN A 112 10.06 25.73 2.92
C ASN A 112 8.96 26.75 2.61
N CYS A 113 8.48 27.49 3.63
CA CYS A 113 7.58 28.61 3.41
C CYS A 113 8.40 29.92 3.29
N PRO A 114 8.36 30.63 2.16
CA PRO A 114 8.96 31.95 2.02
C PRO A 114 8.48 32.93 3.09
N LEU A 115 9.41 33.77 3.58
CA LEU A 115 9.08 34.83 4.54
C LEU A 115 8.02 35.78 3.97
N GLY A 116 7.02 36.11 4.79
CA GLY A 116 5.93 37.01 4.40
C GLY A 116 4.76 36.35 3.68
N MET A 117 4.80 35.04 3.42
CA MET A 117 3.64 34.33 2.86
C MET A 117 2.54 34.15 3.91
N GLY A 118 1.35 34.68 3.61
CA GLY A 118 0.15 34.52 4.41
C GLY A 118 -0.78 33.41 3.91
N PRO A 119 -1.93 33.17 4.57
CA PRO A 119 -2.93 32.19 4.16
C PRO A 119 -3.48 32.39 2.74
N ASP A 120 -3.63 33.64 2.31
CA ASP A 120 -4.09 33.98 0.96
C ASP A 120 -3.07 33.57 -0.10
N ASP A 121 -1.78 33.74 0.18
CA ASP A 121 -0.70 33.32 -0.73
C ASP A 121 -0.63 31.81 -0.84
N ILE A 122 -0.85 31.08 0.26
CA ILE A 122 -0.92 29.60 0.23
C ILE A 122 -2.07 29.13 -0.67
N THR A 123 -3.21 29.81 -0.61
CA THR A 123 -4.36 29.52 -1.49
C THR A 123 -4.01 29.78 -2.96
N ARG A 124 -3.28 30.87 -3.26
CA ARG A 124 -2.77 31.14 -4.61
C ARG A 124 -1.76 30.09 -5.07
N VAL A 125 -0.82 29.70 -4.20
CA VAL A 125 0.16 28.63 -4.48
C VAL A 125 -0.55 27.32 -4.80
N HIS A 126 -1.60 26.96 -4.04
CA HIS A 126 -2.41 25.77 -4.32
C HIS A 126 -3.00 25.82 -5.75
N GLN A 127 -3.62 26.94 -6.14
CA GLN A 127 -4.21 27.12 -7.48
C GLN A 127 -3.15 27.07 -8.59
N ILE A 128 -2.02 27.73 -8.40
CA ILE A 128 -0.92 27.75 -9.38
C ILE A 128 -0.33 26.35 -9.57
N LEU A 129 -0.08 25.63 -8.48
CA LEU A 129 0.44 24.25 -8.53
C LEU A 129 -0.55 23.31 -9.20
N GLU A 130 -1.84 23.41 -8.87
CA GLU A 130 -2.88 22.59 -9.51
C GLU A 130 -2.93 22.83 -11.02
N GLY A 131 -2.85 24.09 -11.48
CA GLY A 131 -2.81 24.44 -12.90
C GLY A 131 -1.56 23.89 -13.61
N LYS A 132 -0.37 24.17 -13.07
CA LYS A 132 0.89 23.69 -13.65
C LYS A 132 1.02 22.16 -13.66
N MET A 133 0.46 21.47 -12.66
CA MET A 133 0.44 20.01 -12.61
C MET A 133 -0.41 19.43 -13.75
N LYS A 134 -1.58 20.02 -14.03
CA LYS A 134 -2.42 19.62 -15.16
C LYS A 134 -1.72 19.86 -16.49
N GLU A 135 -1.11 21.03 -16.68
CA GLU A 135 -0.34 21.35 -17.90
C GLU A 135 0.82 20.37 -18.13
N THR A 136 1.51 19.98 -17.07
CA THR A 136 2.66 19.06 -17.15
C THR A 136 2.22 17.66 -17.59
N ASN A 137 1.04 17.20 -17.16
CA ASN A 137 0.54 15.88 -17.54
C ASN A 137 -1.00 15.80 -17.47
N ASN A 138 -1.64 15.99 -18.62
CA ASN A 138 -3.10 15.85 -18.75
C ASN A 138 -3.61 14.41 -18.56
N ASN A 139 -2.73 13.40 -18.48
CA ASN A 139 -3.14 12.00 -18.28
C ASN A 139 -3.33 11.62 -16.81
N TYR A 140 -3.18 12.56 -15.87
CA TYR A 140 -3.54 12.32 -14.49
C TYR A 140 -5.04 12.01 -14.38
N LYS A 141 -5.37 10.73 -14.18
CA LYS A 141 -6.74 10.24 -13.96
C LYS A 141 -7.32 10.63 -12.58
N ALA A 142 -6.79 11.67 -11.94
CA ALA A 142 -7.26 12.19 -10.67
C ALA A 142 -7.95 13.55 -10.89
N PRO A 143 -9.14 13.81 -10.30
CA PRO A 143 -9.85 15.09 -10.47
C PRO A 143 -9.07 16.31 -10.00
N LYS A 144 -8.28 16.14 -8.93
CA LYS A 144 -7.37 17.14 -8.37
C LYS A 144 -5.99 16.52 -8.16
N CYS A 145 -4.93 17.22 -8.54
CA CYS A 145 -3.56 16.76 -8.33
C CYS A 145 -3.08 17.09 -6.91
N ILE A 146 -3.37 18.29 -6.43
CA ILE A 146 -3.05 18.78 -5.08
C ILE A 146 -4.30 18.69 -4.21
N ARG A 147 -4.27 17.80 -3.21
CA ARG A 147 -5.39 17.60 -2.27
C ARG A 147 -5.52 18.76 -1.31
N ARG A 148 -4.42 19.15 -0.67
CA ARG A 148 -4.34 20.29 0.25
C ARG A 148 -2.90 20.73 0.47
N ILE A 149 -2.73 21.96 0.96
CA ILE A 149 -1.47 22.48 1.47
C ILE A 149 -1.71 22.94 2.90
N GLU A 150 -0.92 22.44 3.84
CA GLU A 150 -1.01 22.76 5.26
C GLU A 150 0.23 23.53 5.69
N LEU A 151 0.06 24.63 6.43
CA LEU A 151 1.16 25.34 7.07
C LEU A 151 1.54 24.60 8.35
N VAL A 152 2.79 24.14 8.44
CA VAL A 152 3.30 23.36 9.57
C VAL A 152 4.61 23.96 10.10
N GLN A 153 4.89 23.77 11.38
CA GLN A 153 6.15 24.20 12.00
C GLN A 153 7.11 23.00 12.03
N LYS A 154 8.25 23.12 11.34
CA LYS A 154 9.24 22.05 11.17
C LYS A 154 10.66 22.63 11.22
N ARG A 155 11.67 21.76 11.26
CA ARG A 155 13.08 22.16 11.17
C ARG A 155 13.81 21.25 10.18
N SER A 156 14.76 21.83 9.46
CA SER A 156 15.67 21.04 8.63
C SER A 156 16.58 20.22 9.54
N ILE A 157 16.88 18.98 9.14
CA ILE A 157 17.92 18.17 9.79
C ILE A 157 19.33 18.66 9.43
N MET A 158 19.47 19.33 8.28
CA MET A 158 20.75 19.80 7.76
C MET A 158 21.15 21.11 8.43
N HIS A 159 22.38 21.13 8.95
CA HIS A 159 23.04 22.22 9.65
C HIS A 159 22.44 22.56 11.03
N TYR A 160 23.28 23.09 11.91
CA TYR A 160 22.82 23.66 13.16
C TYR A 160 22.09 24.98 12.89
N GLN A 161 20.88 25.11 13.44
CA GLN A 161 20.07 26.32 13.36
C GLN A 161 19.75 26.76 14.79
N GLN A 162 19.91 28.07 15.07
CA GLN A 162 19.60 28.62 16.38
C GLN A 162 18.09 28.58 16.66
N GLU A 163 17.28 28.79 15.63
CA GLU A 163 15.82 28.64 15.70
C GLU A 163 15.43 27.16 15.64
N THR A 164 14.54 26.76 16.55
CA THR A 164 14.11 25.37 16.69
C THR A 164 13.04 24.96 15.70
N SER A 165 12.35 25.92 15.06
CA SER A 165 11.27 25.65 14.12
C SER A 165 11.00 26.84 13.19
N HIS A 166 10.64 26.54 11.95
CA HIS A 166 10.28 27.50 10.91
C HIS A 166 8.99 27.03 10.21
N PRO A 167 8.26 27.94 9.53
CA PRO A 167 7.10 27.56 8.74
C PRO A 167 7.49 26.77 7.48
N PHE A 168 6.81 25.65 7.25
CA PHE A 168 6.90 24.80 6.07
C PHE A 168 5.50 24.58 5.50
N LEU A 169 5.44 24.29 4.21
CA LEU A 169 4.24 23.86 3.51
C LEU A 169 4.25 22.34 3.40
N LYS A 170 3.32 21.65 4.05
CA LYS A 170 3.05 20.23 3.80
C LYS A 170 2.10 20.13 2.61
N ILE A 171 2.60 19.61 1.50
CA ILE A 171 1.86 19.51 0.25
C ILE A 171 1.38 18.07 0.10
N VAL A 172 0.07 17.85 0.15
CA VAL A 172 -0.56 16.54 -0.03
C VAL A 172 -1.05 16.42 -1.46
N VAL A 173 -0.62 15.37 -2.16
CA VAL A 173 -0.97 15.13 -3.58
C VAL A 173 -1.86 13.89 -3.71
N ALA A 174 -2.50 13.72 -4.87
CA ALA A 174 -3.46 12.64 -5.06
C ALA A 174 -2.82 11.26 -5.27
N LEU A 175 -1.66 11.20 -5.92
CA LEU A 175 -0.97 9.94 -6.25
C LEU A 175 0.54 10.07 -6.00
N PRO A 176 1.23 9.00 -5.56
CA PRO A 176 2.67 9.03 -5.32
C PRO A 176 3.51 9.49 -6.53
N THR A 177 3.08 9.11 -7.73
CA THR A 177 3.72 9.48 -9.00
C THR A 177 3.69 10.98 -9.29
N MET A 178 2.82 11.75 -8.61
CA MET A 178 2.72 13.20 -8.77
C MET A 178 3.76 13.97 -7.95
N VAL A 179 4.37 13.37 -6.94
CA VAL A 179 5.33 14.04 -6.05
C VAL A 179 6.52 14.59 -6.84
N ALA A 180 7.10 13.77 -7.72
CA ALA A 180 8.27 14.15 -8.52
C ALA A 180 7.97 15.32 -9.47
N SER A 181 6.79 15.33 -10.10
CA SER A 181 6.36 16.43 -10.98
C SER A 181 6.11 17.71 -10.19
N CYS A 182 5.44 17.62 -9.04
CA CYS A 182 5.17 18.78 -8.17
C CYS A 182 6.48 19.39 -7.65
N ARG A 183 7.42 18.54 -7.22
CA ARG A 183 8.78 18.95 -6.85
C ARG A 183 9.47 19.71 -7.98
N GLY A 184 9.46 19.16 -9.19
CA GLY A 184 10.10 19.81 -10.34
C GLY A 184 9.52 21.19 -10.69
N ILE A 185 8.22 21.39 -10.47
CA ILE A 185 7.57 22.71 -10.64
C ILE A 185 8.06 23.70 -9.58
N LEU A 186 8.12 23.27 -8.32
CA LEU A 186 8.56 24.06 -7.18
C LEU A 186 10.04 24.45 -7.27
N ASP A 187 10.89 23.51 -7.70
CA ASP A 187 12.33 23.73 -7.90
C ASP A 187 12.60 24.77 -9.01
N ARG A 188 11.83 24.74 -10.10
CA ARG A 188 11.92 25.76 -11.19
C ARG A 188 11.38 27.13 -10.79
N GLY A 189 10.50 27.16 -9.81
CA GLY A 189 9.85 28.36 -9.32
C GLY A 189 8.46 28.61 -9.89
N ILE A 190 7.66 29.30 -9.09
CA ILE A 190 6.32 29.76 -9.41
C ILE A 190 6.22 31.27 -9.20
N GLN A 191 5.50 31.93 -10.10
CA GLN A 191 5.20 33.35 -9.97
C GLN A 191 4.03 33.50 -9.00
N ILE A 192 4.22 34.27 -7.93
CA ILE A 192 3.19 34.56 -6.94
C ILE A 192 2.94 36.06 -6.93
N ASP A 193 1.67 36.45 -7.13
CA ASP A 193 1.28 37.86 -7.15
C ASP A 193 1.69 38.56 -5.84
N GLY A 194 2.33 39.72 -5.95
CA GLY A 194 2.85 40.49 -4.81
C GLY A 194 4.19 40.01 -4.24
N LEU A 195 4.60 38.75 -4.48
CA LEU A 195 5.87 38.18 -3.99
C LEU A 195 6.90 37.92 -5.10
N GLY A 196 6.47 37.94 -6.36
CA GLY A 196 7.30 37.69 -7.53
C GLY A 196 7.60 36.20 -7.75
N MET A 197 8.68 35.91 -8.47
CA MET A 197 9.12 34.54 -8.71
C MET A 197 9.73 33.95 -7.45
N LYS A 198 9.19 32.84 -6.97
CA LYS A 198 9.70 32.10 -5.80
C LYS A 198 10.00 30.65 -6.16
N SER A 199 11.20 30.20 -5.87
CA SER A 199 11.55 28.78 -5.83
C SER A 199 11.42 28.25 -4.40
N PHE A 200 11.11 26.97 -4.30
CA PHE A 200 10.86 26.30 -3.03
C PHE A 200 11.82 25.13 -2.89
N MET A 201 12.59 25.12 -1.81
CA MET A 201 13.36 23.97 -1.40
C MET A 201 12.43 22.91 -0.84
N THR A 202 12.51 21.71 -1.39
CA THR A 202 11.66 20.58 -1.03
C THR A 202 12.39 19.60 -0.11
N TYR A 203 11.62 18.92 0.75
CA TYR A 203 12.10 17.97 1.74
C TYR A 203 11.18 16.76 1.74
N GLU A 204 11.76 15.58 1.99
CA GLU A 204 11.06 14.28 1.96
C GLU A 204 10.37 13.92 0.63
N SER A 205 10.57 14.74 -0.42
CA SER A 205 9.97 14.57 -1.75
C SER A 205 10.57 13.44 -2.60
N ASN A 206 11.57 12.73 -2.06
CA ASN A 206 12.22 11.59 -2.72
C ASN A 206 12.11 10.30 -1.88
N ILE A 207 11.28 10.30 -0.84
CA ILE A 207 11.03 9.11 -0.04
C ILE A 207 9.97 8.26 -0.74
N ASN A 208 10.16 6.94 -0.77
CA ASN A 208 9.19 6.02 -1.35
C ASN A 208 7.87 6.08 -0.56
N PHE A 209 6.73 6.09 -1.24
CA PHE A 209 5.42 6.17 -0.61
C PHE A 209 5.15 5.05 0.41
N SER A 210 5.53 3.81 0.10
CA SER A 210 5.42 2.68 1.04
C SER A 210 6.30 2.90 2.28
N LEU A 211 7.47 3.51 2.10
CA LEU A 211 8.37 3.84 3.21
C LEU A 211 7.81 4.97 4.08
N CYS A 212 7.22 6.03 3.49
CA CYS A 212 6.51 7.05 4.25
C CYS A 212 5.38 6.44 5.09
N PHE A 213 4.61 5.53 4.51
CA PHE A 213 3.56 4.80 5.21
C PHE A 213 4.11 4.00 6.40
N MET A 214 5.21 3.27 6.20
CA MET A 214 5.87 2.51 7.25
C MET A 214 6.35 3.41 8.39
N ILE A 215 7.00 4.53 8.08
CA ILE A 215 7.49 5.49 9.08
C ILE A 215 6.32 6.09 9.88
N ASP A 216 5.29 6.58 9.19
CA ASP A 216 4.15 7.27 9.82
C ASP A 216 3.30 6.33 10.70
N CYS A 217 3.20 5.06 10.32
CA CYS A 217 2.45 4.05 11.08
C CYS A 217 3.34 3.27 12.06
N ASN A 218 4.61 3.65 12.21
CA ASN A 218 5.61 2.97 13.04
C ASN A 218 5.71 1.46 12.73
N ILE A 219 5.65 1.10 11.45
CA ILE A 219 5.78 -0.27 10.94
C ILE A 219 7.23 -0.48 10.52
N VAL A 220 7.86 -1.49 11.10
CA VAL A 220 9.20 -1.94 10.72
C VAL A 220 9.12 -3.20 9.84
N GLY A 221 10.25 -3.68 9.31
CA GLY A 221 10.29 -4.94 8.57
C GLY A 221 10.11 -6.14 9.50
N GLY A 222 9.38 -7.17 9.06
CA GLY A 222 9.13 -8.39 9.85
C GLY A 222 8.29 -8.13 11.11
N ASN A 223 7.30 -7.24 10.97
CA ASN A 223 6.55 -6.73 12.11
C ASN A 223 5.16 -7.36 12.23
N TRP A 224 4.69 -7.57 13.46
CA TRP A 224 3.32 -8.02 13.70
C TRP A 224 2.34 -6.86 13.57
N ILE A 225 1.39 -7.03 12.65
CA ILE A 225 0.33 -6.05 12.37
C ILE A 225 -1.01 -6.65 12.76
N LYS A 226 -1.80 -5.88 13.50
CA LYS A 226 -3.15 -6.24 13.93
C LYS A 226 -4.16 -5.23 13.42
N VAL A 227 -5.34 -5.72 13.01
CA VAL A 227 -6.51 -4.86 12.73
C VAL A 227 -7.64 -5.26 13.68
N PRO A 228 -8.20 -4.33 14.47
CA PRO A 228 -9.28 -4.64 15.40
C PRO A 228 -10.55 -5.16 14.70
N ARG A 229 -11.32 -5.97 15.43
CA ARG A 229 -12.63 -6.46 14.98
C ARG A 229 -13.55 -5.29 14.60
N GLY A 230 -14.23 -5.43 13.46
CA GLY A 230 -15.14 -4.41 12.94
C GLY A 230 -14.45 -3.23 12.25
N LYS A 231 -13.11 -3.23 12.18
CA LYS A 231 -12.30 -2.23 11.45
C LYS A 231 -11.75 -2.73 10.13
N TYR A 232 -12.16 -3.92 9.71
CA TYR A 232 -11.82 -4.48 8.41
C TYR A 232 -13.06 -5.07 7.76
N ASN A 233 -13.08 -5.04 6.43
CA ASN A 233 -14.14 -5.61 5.61
C ASN A 233 -13.55 -6.60 4.62
N LYS A 234 -14.35 -7.61 4.28
CA LYS A 234 -13.96 -8.59 3.27
C LYS A 234 -13.98 -7.97 1.87
N ILE A 235 -13.05 -8.43 1.05
CA ILE A 235 -13.03 -8.07 -0.37
C ILE A 235 -14.00 -8.97 -1.14
N SER A 236 -14.90 -8.36 -1.92
CA SER A 236 -15.91 -9.07 -2.72
C SER A 236 -15.30 -9.85 -3.89
N ARG A 237 -14.22 -9.31 -4.48
CA ARG A 237 -13.48 -9.92 -5.59
C ARG A 237 -12.01 -10.00 -5.23
N SER A 238 -11.49 -11.22 -5.06
CA SER A 238 -10.07 -11.44 -4.76
C SER A 238 -9.16 -10.73 -5.77
N LEU A 239 -8.21 -9.96 -5.26
CA LEU A 239 -7.13 -9.29 -5.97
C LEU A 239 -5.78 -10.00 -5.74
N SER A 240 -5.75 -10.98 -4.84
CA SER A 240 -4.58 -11.77 -4.49
C SER A 240 -4.88 -13.28 -4.54
N ASN A 241 -3.85 -14.10 -4.37
CA ASN A 241 -3.98 -15.54 -4.13
C ASN A 241 -3.87 -15.90 -2.64
N CYS A 242 -4.00 -14.92 -1.74
CA CYS A 242 -3.95 -15.15 -0.30
C CYS A 242 -5.25 -15.81 0.20
N GLN A 243 -5.16 -16.53 1.32
CA GLN A 243 -6.33 -17.15 1.94
C GLN A 243 -7.23 -16.11 2.61
N LEU A 244 -6.61 -15.11 3.25
CA LEU A 244 -7.28 -14.00 3.91
C LEU A 244 -7.04 -12.73 3.10
N GLU A 245 -8.12 -12.11 2.66
CA GLU A 245 -8.08 -10.88 1.88
C GLU A 245 -9.15 -9.90 2.40
N PHE A 246 -8.69 -8.75 2.90
CA PHE A 246 -9.55 -7.74 3.52
C PHE A 246 -8.97 -6.34 3.34
N TYR A 247 -9.80 -5.33 3.51
CA TYR A 247 -9.38 -3.93 3.53
C TYR A 247 -9.68 -3.26 4.87
N CYS A 248 -8.85 -2.27 5.23
CA CYS A 248 -9.03 -1.43 6.42
C CYS A 248 -8.54 0.00 6.14
N LEU A 249 -8.80 0.92 7.09
CA LEU A 249 -8.18 2.24 7.08
C LEU A 249 -6.80 2.18 7.71
N PHE A 250 -5.87 3.01 7.23
CA PHE A 250 -4.53 3.09 7.83
C PHE A 250 -4.57 3.48 9.31
N SER A 251 -5.55 4.30 9.70
CA SER A 251 -5.76 4.75 11.08
C SER A 251 -6.23 3.64 12.03
N ASP A 252 -6.71 2.51 11.49
CA ASP A 252 -7.16 1.37 12.29
C ASP A 252 -6.08 0.29 12.44
N LEU A 253 -4.93 0.43 11.78
CA LEU A 253 -3.81 -0.49 11.92
C LEU A 253 -3.12 -0.32 13.27
N ILE A 254 -2.77 -1.44 13.87
CA ILE A 254 -1.94 -1.50 15.07
C ILE A 254 -0.64 -2.19 14.70
N SER A 255 0.45 -1.43 14.76
CA SER A 255 1.82 -1.92 14.60
C SER A 255 2.37 -2.29 15.98
N HIS A 256 2.72 -3.56 16.18
CA HIS A 256 3.36 -4.00 17.43
C HIS A 256 4.87 -3.91 17.28
N ALA A 257 5.62 -3.40 18.27
CA ALA A 257 7.08 -3.49 18.21
C ALA A 257 7.53 -4.95 18.30
N PRO A 258 8.65 -5.36 17.67
CA PRO A 258 9.14 -6.74 17.66
C PRO A 258 9.82 -7.12 19.00
N GLU A 259 9.09 -6.96 20.10
CA GLU A 259 9.53 -7.20 21.46
C GLU A 259 8.56 -8.15 22.17
N GLY A 260 9.04 -8.88 23.19
CA GLY A 260 8.21 -9.77 24.00
C GLY A 260 7.49 -10.83 23.15
N GLU A 261 6.16 -10.88 23.21
CA GLU A 261 5.35 -11.85 22.47
C GLU A 261 5.33 -11.63 20.95
N PHE A 262 5.75 -10.45 20.49
CA PHE A 262 5.82 -10.07 19.08
C PHE A 262 7.23 -10.22 18.49
N SER A 263 8.18 -10.79 19.24
CA SER A 263 9.51 -11.11 18.71
C SER A 263 9.54 -12.45 17.95
N THR A 264 8.45 -13.22 18.00
CA THR A 264 8.34 -14.51 17.29
C THR A 264 8.14 -14.30 15.80
N MET A 265 8.66 -15.18 14.95
CA MET A 265 8.41 -15.14 13.51
C MET A 265 7.23 -16.02 13.12
N ALA A 266 6.49 -15.60 12.08
CA ALA A 266 5.46 -16.46 11.47
C ALA A 266 6.09 -17.68 10.75
N PRO A 267 5.32 -18.77 10.54
CA PRO A 267 5.81 -19.96 9.82
C PRO A 267 5.89 -19.69 8.30
N PHE A 268 6.93 -19.01 7.86
CA PHE A 268 7.21 -18.75 6.45
C PHE A 268 7.50 -20.03 5.67
N ARG A 269 7.13 -20.04 4.38
CA ARG A 269 7.46 -21.13 3.45
C ARG A 269 8.62 -20.68 2.57
N ILE A 270 9.72 -21.41 2.64
CA ILE A 270 10.92 -21.15 1.86
C ILE A 270 10.99 -22.17 0.73
N LEU A 271 11.09 -21.70 -0.51
CA LEU A 271 11.25 -22.54 -1.70
C LEU A 271 12.64 -22.30 -2.30
N SER A 272 13.44 -23.36 -2.42
CA SER A 272 14.70 -23.36 -3.16
C SER A 272 14.56 -24.32 -4.34
N PHE A 273 14.92 -23.87 -5.54
CA PHE A 273 14.88 -24.69 -6.75
C PHE A 273 16.09 -24.41 -7.63
N ASP A 274 16.44 -25.38 -8.46
CA ASP A 274 17.54 -25.31 -9.42
C ASP A 274 17.01 -25.73 -10.80
N ILE A 275 17.54 -25.12 -11.86
CA ILE A 275 17.11 -25.40 -13.23
C ILE A 275 18.29 -25.84 -14.07
N GLU A 276 18.06 -26.85 -14.91
CA GLU A 276 19.06 -27.39 -15.81
C GLU A 276 18.57 -27.31 -17.26
N TYR A 277 19.47 -26.94 -18.18
CA TYR A 277 19.16 -26.86 -19.60
C TYR A 277 20.28 -27.43 -20.46
N ALA A 278 19.91 -28.21 -21.49
CA ALA A 278 20.85 -28.76 -22.45
C ALA A 278 20.97 -27.86 -23.70
N GLY A 279 22.09 -27.14 -23.81
CA GLY A 279 22.45 -26.39 -25.02
C GLY A 279 22.74 -27.31 -26.23
N ARG A 280 22.51 -26.80 -27.44
CA ARG A 280 22.97 -27.46 -28.68
C ARG A 280 24.34 -26.91 -29.07
N LYS A 281 25.25 -27.78 -29.52
CA LYS A 281 26.49 -27.34 -30.16
C LYS A 281 26.16 -26.81 -31.56
N VAL A 282 26.55 -25.57 -31.84
CA VAL A 282 26.54 -24.95 -33.18
C VAL A 282 27.90 -25.20 -33.83
#